data_AF-A0A2E5KM30-F1
#
_entry.id   AF-A0A2E5KM30-F1
#
_cell.length_a   1.000
_cell.length_b   1.000
_cell.length_c   1.000
_cell.angle_alpha   90.00
_cell.angle_beta   90.00
_cell.angle_gamma   90.00
#
_symmetry.space_group_name_H-M   'P 1'
#
loop_
_entity.id
_entity.type
_entity.pdbx_description
1 polymer ?
#
loop_
_entity_poly.entity_id
_entity_poly.type
_entity_poly.pdbx_seq_one_letter_code
_entity_poly.pdbx_strand_id
1 'polypeptide(L)'
;MPRTAEEFLSPPSVPEDCYVSSSVYTDPDLYAEEEEKLLRRTWKFVCHVSEVPNIGDDRTHDWTGVALVTVWGPDKKVRTFLNSCSHRGSRVVRYPAGNMKHMTCFFHLWEYDLYGNCMYQTRDEGYEAHDPTNEQAGLREVRTDTFCGLVFMNFDGNAVPLREYIGETAMAFESIFGENHFGIFHLNRTHMKGNWKAWFLTNCDSYHEWGHQVNRSTNLTSPDYHDRPWRLNHAQGHGYTARKLDNEPFVVQYKNYKG
;
A
#
# COMPACT_ATOMS: atom_id res chain seq x y z
N MET A 1 -16.28 30.61 -20.26
CA MET A 1 -17.70 31.04 -20.28
C MET A 1 -18.19 31.10 -18.85
N PRO A 2 -18.86 32.17 -18.40
CA PRO A 2 -19.45 32.21 -17.07
C PRO A 2 -20.58 31.19 -16.96
N ARG A 3 -20.69 30.50 -15.82
CA ARG A 3 -21.79 29.60 -15.48
C ARG A 3 -22.61 30.23 -14.35
N THR A 4 -23.90 29.95 -14.31
CA THR A 4 -24.80 30.29 -13.21
C THR A 4 -24.53 29.41 -11.98
N ALA A 5 -25.02 29.81 -10.81
CA ALA A 5 -24.87 29.03 -9.58
C ALA A 5 -25.51 27.64 -9.68
N GLU A 6 -26.68 27.53 -10.32
CA GLU A 6 -27.39 26.27 -10.55
C GLU A 6 -26.60 25.34 -11.48
N GLU A 7 -26.04 25.89 -12.55
CA GLU A 7 -25.16 25.14 -13.45
C GLU A 7 -23.88 24.67 -12.74
N PHE A 8 -23.36 25.40 -11.76
CA PHE A 8 -22.20 24.97 -10.95
C PHE A 8 -22.53 23.84 -9.98
N LEU A 9 -23.76 23.79 -9.47
CA LEU A 9 -24.21 22.77 -8.53
C LEU A 9 -24.69 21.49 -9.23
N SER A 10 -24.99 21.57 -10.52
CA SER A 10 -25.39 20.42 -11.33
C SER A 10 -24.17 19.71 -11.92
N PRO A 11 -24.20 18.36 -12.04
CA PRO A 11 -23.19 17.63 -12.79
C PRO A 11 -23.02 18.22 -14.20
N PRO A 12 -21.77 18.32 -14.70
CA PRO A 12 -21.52 18.80 -16.05
C PRO A 12 -22.11 17.83 -17.09
N SER A 13 -22.53 18.36 -18.23
CA SER A 13 -23.02 17.57 -19.36
C SER A 13 -21.87 16.88 -20.11
N VAL A 14 -21.26 15.90 -19.47
CA VAL A 14 -20.23 15.00 -20.02
C VAL A 14 -20.72 13.55 -19.94
N PRO A 15 -20.13 12.62 -20.71
CA PRO A 15 -20.40 11.19 -20.52
C PRO A 15 -20.22 10.76 -19.06
N GLU A 16 -21.01 9.78 -18.62
CA GLU A 16 -21.06 9.35 -17.22
C GLU A 16 -19.70 8.85 -16.71
N ASP A 17 -18.93 8.18 -17.57
CA ASP A 17 -17.57 7.69 -17.29
C ASP A 17 -16.51 8.80 -17.26
N CYS A 18 -16.88 10.03 -17.65
CA CYS A 18 -16.01 11.21 -17.65
C CYS A 18 -16.30 12.17 -16.48
N TYR A 19 -17.17 11.79 -15.54
CA TYR A 19 -17.49 12.59 -14.36
C TYR A 19 -17.45 11.75 -13.09
N VAL A 20 -16.77 12.27 -12.07
CA VAL A 20 -16.80 11.73 -10.71
C VAL A 20 -17.20 12.84 -9.76
N SER A 21 -18.23 12.62 -8.95
CA SER A 21 -18.68 13.58 -7.94
C SER A 21 -17.59 13.83 -6.90
N SER A 22 -17.42 15.08 -6.45
CA SER A 22 -16.46 15.43 -5.40
C SER A 22 -16.78 14.78 -4.04
N SER A 23 -18.03 14.31 -3.86
CA SER A 23 -18.46 13.55 -2.67
C SER A 23 -17.56 12.36 -2.36
N VAL A 24 -16.95 11.73 -3.36
CA VAL A 24 -15.99 10.62 -3.16
C VAL A 24 -14.83 11.00 -2.24
N TYR A 25 -14.50 12.29 -2.11
CA TYR A 25 -13.43 12.77 -1.24
C TYR A 25 -13.89 13.16 0.16
N THR A 26 -15.18 13.43 0.36
CA THR A 26 -15.69 14.11 1.56
C THR A 26 -16.80 13.38 2.29
N ASP A 27 -17.49 12.47 1.62
CA ASP A 27 -18.63 11.74 2.17
C ASP A 27 -18.16 10.60 3.10
N PRO A 28 -18.54 10.62 4.39
CA PRO A 28 -18.14 9.60 5.35
C PRO A 28 -18.77 8.22 5.09
N ASP A 29 -19.98 8.17 4.52
CA ASP A 29 -20.67 6.91 4.26
C ASP A 29 -20.00 6.19 3.07
N LEU A 30 -19.63 6.96 2.02
CA LEU A 30 -18.82 6.42 0.92
C LEU A 30 -17.46 5.92 1.43
N TYR A 31 -16.82 6.63 2.36
CA TYR A 31 -15.55 6.17 2.93
C TYR A 31 -15.69 4.87 3.73
N ALA A 32 -16.79 4.70 4.49
CA ALA A 32 -17.06 3.45 5.19
C ALA A 32 -17.25 2.27 4.22
N GLU A 33 -17.95 2.49 3.12
CA GLU A 33 -18.08 1.50 2.04
C GLU A 33 -16.74 1.17 1.38
N GLU A 34 -15.90 2.19 1.11
CA GLU A 34 -14.55 2.01 0.58
C GLU A 34 -13.68 1.18 1.53
N GLU A 35 -13.78 1.40 2.84
CA GLU A 35 -13.02 0.62 3.81
C GLU A 35 -13.35 -0.88 3.69
N GLU A 36 -14.63 -1.23 3.61
CA GLU A 36 -15.08 -2.62 3.54
C GLU A 36 -14.83 -3.27 2.17
N LYS A 37 -15.17 -2.56 1.09
CA LYS A 37 -15.23 -3.13 -0.26
C LYS A 37 -13.90 -2.99 -1.01
N LEU A 38 -13.07 -2.01 -0.67
CA LEU A 38 -11.81 -1.73 -1.34
C LEU A 38 -10.63 -1.89 -0.40
N LEU A 39 -10.51 -1.04 0.62
CA LEU A 39 -9.31 -0.98 1.46
C LEU A 39 -9.10 -2.23 2.28
N ARG A 40 -10.12 -3.05 2.60
CA ARG A 40 -9.90 -4.34 3.25
C ARG A 40 -9.56 -5.46 2.27
N ARG A 41 -9.96 -5.35 1.01
CA ARG A 41 -9.87 -6.44 0.01
C ARG A 41 -8.71 -6.32 -0.97
N THR A 42 -8.03 -5.17 -1.03
CA THR A 42 -6.86 -4.97 -1.88
C THR A 42 -5.55 -5.29 -1.20
N TRP A 43 -4.54 -5.64 -2.01
CA TRP A 43 -3.16 -5.78 -1.55
C TRP A 43 -2.57 -4.41 -1.23
N LYS A 44 -1.85 -4.30 -0.11
CA LYS A 44 -1.17 -3.07 0.30
C LYS A 44 0.28 -3.32 0.60
N PHE A 45 1.11 -2.39 0.16
CA PHE A 45 2.53 -2.36 0.48
C PHE A 45 2.73 -2.14 1.98
N VAL A 46 3.62 -2.91 2.60
CA VAL A 46 3.98 -2.77 4.03
C VAL A 46 5.43 -2.37 4.25
N CYS A 47 6.37 -3.00 3.55
CA CYS A 47 7.79 -2.68 3.62
C CYS A 47 8.55 -3.26 2.42
N HIS A 48 9.82 -2.90 2.29
CA HIS A 48 10.77 -3.63 1.44
C HIS A 48 11.53 -4.68 2.25
N VAL A 49 11.93 -5.80 1.64
CA VAL A 49 12.69 -6.87 2.32
C VAL A 49 14.00 -6.39 2.95
N SER A 50 14.62 -5.33 2.40
CA SER A 50 15.83 -4.73 2.99
C SER A 50 15.59 -4.08 4.36
N GLU A 51 14.33 -3.85 4.74
CA GLU A 51 13.98 -3.31 6.05
C GLU A 51 13.92 -4.38 7.13
N VAL A 52 13.90 -5.65 6.73
CA VAL A 52 13.90 -6.85 7.59
C VAL A 52 14.88 -7.93 7.06
N PRO A 53 16.17 -7.62 6.88
CA PRO A 53 17.11 -8.50 6.17
C PRO A 53 17.49 -9.79 6.93
N ASN A 54 17.33 -9.84 8.25
CA ASN A 54 17.74 -10.96 9.08
C ASN A 54 16.54 -11.64 9.77
N ILE A 55 16.71 -12.91 10.14
CA ILE A 55 15.72 -13.65 10.93
C ILE A 55 15.41 -12.90 12.22
N GLY A 56 14.10 -12.71 12.46
CA GLY A 56 13.59 -12.00 13.62
C GLY A 56 13.50 -10.49 13.43
N ASP A 57 14.04 -9.92 12.35
CA ASP A 57 13.87 -8.49 12.07
C ASP A 57 12.38 -8.18 11.87
N ASP A 58 11.92 -7.09 12.49
CA ASP A 58 10.53 -6.71 12.50
C ASP A 58 10.27 -5.26 12.09
N ARG A 59 9.06 -5.00 11.60
CA ARG A 59 8.51 -3.67 11.33
C ARG A 59 7.07 -3.58 11.78
N THR A 60 6.72 -2.50 12.48
CA THR A 60 5.32 -2.25 12.87
C THR A 60 4.62 -1.25 11.96
N HIS A 61 3.33 -1.45 11.74
CA HIS A 61 2.50 -0.60 10.88
C HIS A 61 1.16 -0.29 11.55
N ASP A 62 0.64 0.93 11.35
CA ASP A 62 -0.64 1.39 11.92
C ASP A 62 -1.52 2.20 10.96
N TRP A 63 -1.04 2.42 9.72
CA TRP A 63 -1.71 3.29 8.75
C TRP A 63 -3.02 2.72 8.20
N THR A 64 -3.33 1.45 8.45
CA THR A 64 -4.59 0.78 8.07
C THR A 64 -5.72 1.01 9.07
N GLY A 65 -5.45 1.65 10.21
CA GLY A 65 -6.34 1.65 11.38
C GLY A 65 -6.22 0.39 12.24
N VAL A 66 -5.47 -0.63 11.78
CA VAL A 66 -5.19 -1.87 12.52
C VAL A 66 -3.70 -1.97 12.80
N ALA A 67 -3.33 -2.31 14.03
CA ALA A 67 -1.94 -2.53 14.41
C ALA A 67 -1.40 -3.81 13.77
N LEU A 68 -0.30 -3.70 13.04
CA LEU A 68 0.35 -4.80 12.34
C LEU A 68 1.82 -4.92 12.74
N VAL A 69 2.36 -6.12 12.58
CA VAL A 69 3.79 -6.38 12.64
C VAL A 69 4.20 -7.33 11.51
N THR A 70 5.20 -6.92 10.75
CA THR A 70 5.85 -7.71 9.70
C THR A 70 7.14 -8.28 10.27
N VAL A 71 7.42 -9.56 10.06
CA VAL A 71 8.57 -10.28 10.63
C VAL A 71 9.23 -11.15 9.57
N TRP A 72 10.57 -11.19 9.56
CA TRP A 72 11.33 -12.16 8.78
C TRP A 72 11.46 -13.49 9.51
N GLY A 73 10.82 -14.53 8.96
CA GLY A 73 10.81 -15.87 9.52
C GLY A 73 12.10 -16.65 9.26
N PRO A 74 12.38 -17.70 10.06
CA PRO A 74 13.56 -18.54 9.89
C PRO A 74 13.52 -19.39 8.60
N ASP A 75 12.35 -19.55 8.00
CA ASP A 75 12.13 -20.21 6.71
C ASP A 75 12.34 -19.28 5.51
N LYS A 76 12.95 -18.10 5.73
CA LYS A 76 13.23 -17.07 4.72
C LYS A 76 11.96 -16.52 4.04
N LYS A 77 10.86 -16.45 4.80
CA LYS A 77 9.61 -15.82 4.38
C LYS A 77 9.25 -14.67 5.30
N VAL A 78 8.77 -13.58 4.70
CA VAL A 78 8.18 -12.47 5.45
C VAL A 78 6.72 -12.80 5.75
N ARG A 79 6.30 -12.54 6.99
CA ARG A 79 4.90 -12.69 7.43
C ARG A 79 4.43 -11.41 8.08
N THR A 80 3.13 -11.15 7.99
CA THR A 80 2.49 -10.03 8.69
C THR A 80 1.42 -10.57 9.63
N PHE A 81 1.41 -10.10 10.87
CA PHE A 81 0.40 -10.46 11.87
C PHE A 81 -0.36 -9.24 12.34
N LEU A 82 -1.60 -9.45 12.81
CA LEU A 82 -2.24 -8.49 13.69
C LEU A 82 -1.41 -8.37 14.96
N ASN A 83 -0.92 -7.17 15.26
CA ASN A 83 -0.08 -6.89 16.42
C ASN A 83 -0.96 -6.66 17.66
N SER A 84 -1.67 -7.70 18.05
CA SER A 84 -2.66 -7.72 19.12
C SER A 84 -2.60 -9.06 19.83
N CYS A 85 -2.23 -9.05 21.11
CA CYS A 85 -2.10 -10.25 21.92
C CYS A 85 -3.46 -10.95 22.08
N SER A 86 -3.53 -12.26 21.82
CA SER A 86 -4.77 -13.04 21.88
C SER A 86 -5.39 -13.10 23.28
N HIS A 87 -4.63 -12.83 24.34
CA HIS A 87 -5.15 -12.77 25.70
C HIS A 87 -6.07 -11.55 25.94
N ARG A 88 -5.56 -10.32 25.76
CA ARG A 88 -6.29 -9.06 26.09
C ARG A 88 -6.12 -7.94 25.08
N GLY A 89 -5.66 -8.24 23.87
CA GLY A 89 -5.53 -7.29 22.77
C GLY A 89 -4.40 -6.26 22.91
N SER A 90 -3.52 -6.41 23.90
CA SER A 90 -2.37 -5.50 24.04
C SER A 90 -1.42 -5.63 22.86
N ARG A 91 -0.87 -4.50 22.40
CA ARG A 91 0.14 -4.48 21.34
C ARG A 91 1.38 -5.26 21.79
N VAL A 92 1.77 -6.27 21.01
CA VAL A 92 2.86 -7.21 21.33
C VAL A 92 4.21 -6.55 21.04
N VAL A 93 4.37 -6.01 19.84
CA VAL A 93 5.58 -5.35 19.37
C VAL A 93 5.36 -3.84 19.37
N ARG A 94 6.13 -3.10 20.16
CA ARG A 94 5.86 -1.68 20.45
C ARG A 94 6.79 -0.71 19.74
N TYR A 95 7.93 -1.17 19.26
CA TYR A 95 8.89 -0.33 18.57
C TYR A 95 8.62 -0.34 17.06
N PRO A 96 8.98 0.73 16.33
CA PRO A 96 8.80 0.80 14.88
C PRO A 96 9.55 -0.29 14.11
N ALA A 97 10.71 -0.70 14.63
CA ALA A 97 11.58 -1.72 14.08
C ALA A 97 12.41 -2.36 15.20
N GLY A 98 12.86 -3.58 14.98
CA GLY A 98 13.70 -4.31 15.91
C GLY A 98 14.18 -5.64 15.34
N ASN A 99 14.70 -6.47 16.24
CA ASN A 99 15.01 -7.88 15.98
C ASN A 99 14.62 -8.68 17.23
N MET A 100 13.82 -9.73 17.07
CA MET A 100 13.44 -10.60 18.19
C MET A 100 13.51 -12.09 17.85
N LYS A 101 13.76 -12.89 18.89
CA LYS A 101 13.65 -14.35 18.82
C LYS A 101 12.22 -14.84 19.05
N HIS A 102 11.50 -14.15 19.93
CA HIS A 102 10.10 -14.39 20.28
C HIS A 102 9.37 -13.05 20.42
N MET A 103 8.09 -13.05 20.08
CA MET A 103 7.17 -11.93 20.28
C MET A 103 6.56 -12.03 21.67
N THR A 104 7.12 -11.31 22.65
CA THR A 104 6.62 -11.35 24.04
C THR A 104 5.72 -10.15 24.35
N CYS A 105 4.47 -10.42 24.73
CA CYS A 105 3.54 -9.37 25.12
C CYS A 105 3.91 -8.77 26.48
N PHE A 106 4.11 -7.45 26.54
CA PHE A 106 4.52 -6.78 27.79
C PHE A 106 3.51 -6.88 28.94
N PHE A 107 2.24 -7.20 28.66
CA PHE A 107 1.19 -7.14 29.67
C PHE A 107 1.22 -8.34 30.63
N HIS A 108 1.11 -9.55 30.08
CA HIS A 108 1.10 -10.79 30.86
C HIS A 108 2.09 -11.82 30.30
N LEU A 109 3.09 -11.37 29.53
CA LEU A 109 4.21 -12.19 29.06
C LEU A 109 3.78 -13.45 28.30
N TRP A 110 2.68 -13.38 27.55
CA TRP A 110 2.38 -14.38 26.54
C TRP A 110 3.39 -14.26 25.41
N GLU A 111 3.94 -15.39 24.97
CA GLU A 111 4.98 -15.42 23.95
C GLU A 111 4.49 -16.12 22.69
N TYR A 112 4.88 -15.53 21.56
CA TYR A 112 4.60 -16.08 20.25
C TYR A 112 5.92 -16.34 19.51
N ASP A 113 6.01 -17.43 18.76
CA ASP A 113 7.13 -17.66 17.86
C ASP A 113 7.04 -16.77 16.60
N LEU A 114 8.06 -16.82 15.73
CA LEU A 114 8.08 -16.04 14.48
C LEU A 114 7.09 -16.55 13.41
N TYR A 115 6.36 -17.63 13.68
CA TYR A 115 5.24 -18.13 12.88
C TYR A 115 3.89 -17.67 13.45
N GLY A 116 3.87 -16.97 14.60
CA GLY A 116 2.67 -16.49 15.26
C GLY A 116 2.03 -17.50 16.23
N ASN A 117 2.62 -18.69 16.41
CA ASN A 117 2.11 -19.68 17.35
C ASN A 117 2.30 -19.21 18.80
N CYS A 118 1.29 -19.40 19.65
CA CYS A 118 1.42 -19.16 21.08
C CYS A 118 2.26 -20.28 21.70
N MET A 119 3.48 -19.94 22.12
CA MET A 119 4.44 -20.90 22.68
C MET A 119 4.41 -20.96 24.19
N TYR A 120 4.00 -19.86 24.83
CA TYR A 120 4.01 -19.74 26.28
C TYR A 120 2.87 -18.85 26.76
N GLN A 121 2.20 -19.33 27.80
CA GLN A 121 1.19 -18.61 28.56
C GLN A 121 1.69 -18.53 30.01
N THR A 122 1.71 -17.32 30.58
CA THR A 122 2.09 -17.18 31.99
C THR A 122 1.08 -17.90 32.88
N ARG A 123 1.57 -18.82 33.72
CA ARG A 123 0.75 -19.71 34.55
C ARG A 123 -0.24 -20.51 33.69
N ASP A 124 0.30 -21.37 32.84
CA ASP A 124 -0.42 -22.25 31.93
C ASP A 124 -1.38 -23.21 32.64
N GLU A 125 -1.18 -23.46 33.94
CA GLU A 125 -2.14 -24.20 34.79
C GLU A 125 -3.55 -23.55 34.77
N GLY A 126 -3.62 -22.24 34.53
CA GLY A 126 -4.88 -21.52 34.35
C GLY A 126 -5.64 -21.86 33.06
N TYR A 127 -4.99 -22.52 32.11
CA TYR A 127 -5.53 -22.90 30.79
C TYR A 127 -5.53 -24.40 30.54
N GLU A 128 -4.98 -25.24 31.43
CA GLU A 128 -4.92 -26.71 31.30
C GLU A 128 -6.28 -27.35 30.97
N ALA A 129 -7.38 -26.84 31.54
CA ALA A 129 -8.72 -27.36 31.30
C ALA A 129 -9.27 -27.06 29.90
N HIS A 130 -8.68 -26.09 29.19
CA HIS A 130 -9.12 -25.64 27.87
C HIS A 130 -8.10 -25.92 26.76
N ASP A 131 -6.81 -25.94 27.08
CA ASP A 131 -5.66 -26.20 26.19
C ASP A 131 -5.85 -25.57 24.79
N PRO A 132 -5.91 -24.23 24.71
CA PRO A 132 -6.33 -23.56 23.49
C PRO A 132 -5.34 -23.84 22.36
N THR A 133 -5.88 -24.17 21.19
CA THR A 133 -5.05 -24.41 20.00
C THR A 133 -4.40 -23.11 19.52
N ASN A 134 -3.37 -23.21 18.66
CA ASN A 134 -2.79 -22.03 18.03
C ASN A 134 -3.77 -21.23 17.17
N GLU A 135 -4.82 -21.85 16.65
CA GLU A 135 -5.90 -21.11 15.95
C GLU A 135 -6.69 -20.20 16.91
N GLN A 136 -6.76 -20.57 18.19
CA GLN A 136 -7.49 -19.82 19.22
C GLN A 136 -6.58 -18.83 19.96
N ALA A 137 -5.35 -19.22 20.23
CA ALA A 137 -4.42 -18.47 21.08
C ALA A 137 -3.27 -17.81 20.32
N GLY A 138 -2.96 -18.19 19.07
CA GLY A 138 -1.89 -17.62 18.28
C GLY A 138 -2.21 -16.22 17.73
N LEU A 139 -1.19 -15.55 17.19
CA LEU A 139 -1.38 -14.30 16.46
C LEU A 139 -2.07 -14.57 15.13
N ARG A 140 -3.01 -13.70 14.77
CA ARG A 140 -3.70 -13.80 13.48
C ARG A 140 -2.79 -13.31 12.36
N GLU A 141 -2.33 -14.24 11.52
CA GLU A 141 -1.63 -13.92 10.29
C GLU A 141 -2.55 -13.21 9.29
N VAL A 142 -1.99 -12.23 8.59
CA VAL A 142 -2.60 -11.52 7.46
C VAL A 142 -1.89 -12.01 6.21
N ARG A 143 -2.65 -12.32 5.15
CA ARG A 143 -2.10 -12.87 3.91
C ARG A 143 -0.99 -11.94 3.41
N THR A 144 0.23 -12.48 3.28
CA THR A 144 1.44 -11.72 2.95
C THR A 144 2.12 -12.38 1.76
N ASP A 145 2.63 -11.57 0.84
CA ASP A 145 3.36 -12.05 -0.33
C ASP A 145 4.41 -10.99 -0.74
N THR A 146 5.42 -11.39 -1.50
CA THR A 146 6.53 -10.52 -1.90
C THR A 146 6.69 -10.53 -3.40
N PHE A 147 6.86 -9.35 -3.99
CA PHE A 147 7.12 -9.19 -5.42
C PHE A 147 8.26 -8.21 -5.65
N CYS A 148 9.34 -8.65 -6.28
CA CYS A 148 10.57 -7.87 -6.50
C CYS A 148 11.09 -7.15 -5.23
N GLY A 149 11.11 -7.85 -4.10
CA GLY A 149 11.54 -7.31 -2.80
C GLY A 149 10.51 -6.41 -2.09
N LEU A 150 9.41 -6.06 -2.74
CA LEU A 150 8.31 -5.32 -2.13
C LEU A 150 7.37 -6.30 -1.42
N VAL A 151 7.13 -6.09 -0.13
CA VAL A 151 6.25 -6.92 0.69
C VAL A 151 4.86 -6.29 0.69
N PHE A 152 3.85 -7.10 0.37
CA PHE A 152 2.45 -6.71 0.40
C PHE A 152 1.65 -7.61 1.34
N MET A 153 0.57 -7.05 1.89
CA MET A 153 -0.40 -7.80 2.68
C MET A 153 -1.84 -7.55 2.22
N ASN A 154 -2.74 -8.48 2.54
CA ASN A 154 -4.17 -8.36 2.28
C ASN A 154 -4.97 -8.94 3.46
N PHE A 155 -6.00 -8.21 3.92
CA PHE A 155 -6.87 -8.68 5.01
C PHE A 155 -7.86 -9.76 4.54
N ASP A 156 -8.19 -9.78 3.25
CA ASP A 156 -9.03 -10.82 2.66
C ASP A 156 -8.21 -12.09 2.43
N GLY A 157 -8.52 -13.15 3.19
CA GLY A 157 -7.89 -14.46 3.04
C GLY A 157 -8.11 -15.08 1.66
N ASN A 158 -9.17 -14.67 0.96
CA ASN A 158 -9.54 -15.15 -0.37
C ASN A 158 -9.01 -14.27 -1.50
N ALA A 159 -8.15 -13.28 -1.21
CA ALA A 159 -7.55 -12.45 -2.24
C ALA A 159 -6.82 -13.31 -3.29
N VAL A 160 -6.92 -12.91 -4.56
CA VAL A 160 -6.13 -13.52 -5.63
C VAL A 160 -4.63 -13.39 -5.32
N PRO A 161 -3.77 -14.32 -5.80
CA PRO A 161 -2.33 -14.22 -5.62
C PRO A 161 -1.78 -12.84 -6.01
N LEU A 162 -0.74 -12.36 -5.31
CA LEU A 162 -0.21 -11.01 -5.54
C LEU A 162 0.21 -10.79 -7.00
N ARG A 163 0.84 -11.80 -7.62
CA ARG A 163 1.26 -11.73 -9.03
C ARG A 163 0.09 -11.51 -9.99
N GLU A 164 -1.04 -12.14 -9.70
CA GLU A 164 -2.28 -12.00 -10.48
C GLU A 164 -2.91 -10.63 -10.23
N TYR A 165 -2.91 -10.17 -8.98
CA TYR A 165 -3.40 -8.84 -8.63
C TYR A 165 -2.60 -7.71 -9.31
N ILE A 166 -1.27 -7.83 -9.38
CA ILE A 166 -0.42 -6.86 -10.08
C ILE A 166 -0.66 -6.92 -11.60
N GLY A 167 -0.87 -8.12 -12.14
CA GLY A 167 -1.20 -8.30 -13.55
C GLY A 167 -0.07 -7.86 -14.50
N GLU A 168 -0.43 -7.11 -15.54
CA GLU A 168 0.49 -6.72 -16.63
C GLU A 168 1.51 -5.66 -16.20
N THR A 169 1.23 -4.87 -15.15
CA THR A 169 2.20 -3.88 -14.65
C THR A 169 3.40 -4.52 -13.99
N ALA A 170 3.35 -5.82 -13.70
CA ALA A 170 4.48 -6.58 -13.20
C ALA A 170 5.72 -6.43 -14.09
N MET A 171 5.56 -6.32 -15.41
CA MET A 171 6.68 -6.10 -16.33
C MET A 171 7.44 -4.81 -16.00
N ALA A 172 6.73 -3.74 -15.65
CA ALA A 172 7.35 -2.48 -15.26
C ALA A 172 8.11 -2.62 -13.93
N PHE A 173 7.49 -3.30 -12.96
CA PHE A 173 8.16 -3.59 -11.68
C PHE A 173 9.40 -4.46 -11.89
N GLU A 174 9.33 -5.54 -12.67
CA GLU A 174 10.46 -6.44 -12.95
C GLU A 174 11.60 -5.71 -13.67
N SER A 175 11.29 -4.83 -14.63
CA SER A 175 12.32 -4.05 -15.33
C SER A 175 13.07 -3.05 -14.43
N ILE A 176 12.42 -2.55 -13.38
CA ILE A 176 13.02 -1.61 -12.43
C ILE A 176 13.67 -2.37 -11.28
N PHE A 177 12.95 -3.30 -10.65
CA PHE A 177 13.28 -3.94 -9.37
C PHE A 177 13.77 -5.38 -9.48
N GLY A 178 13.67 -6.03 -10.64
CA GLY A 178 13.87 -7.47 -10.81
C GLY A 178 15.23 -7.97 -10.32
N GLU A 179 16.29 -7.68 -11.07
CA GLU A 179 17.67 -8.09 -10.71
C GLU A 179 18.41 -7.02 -9.88
N ASN A 180 17.82 -5.84 -9.74
CA ASN A 180 18.43 -4.72 -9.05
C ASN A 180 18.28 -4.85 -7.53
N HIS A 181 19.40 -4.73 -6.81
CA HIS A 181 19.39 -4.74 -5.36
C HIS A 181 19.12 -3.34 -4.81
N PHE A 182 17.88 -3.09 -4.39
CA PHE A 182 17.51 -1.86 -3.70
C PHE A 182 17.59 -2.00 -2.18
N GLY A 183 17.94 -0.89 -1.53
CA GLY A 183 17.89 -0.77 -0.08
C GLY A 183 17.14 0.51 0.30
N ILE A 184 16.21 0.39 1.24
CA ILE A 184 15.58 1.57 1.84
C ILE A 184 16.60 2.23 2.76
N PHE A 185 17.05 3.43 2.39
CA PHE A 185 18.02 4.21 3.17
C PHE A 185 17.34 5.26 4.07
N HIS A 186 16.09 5.61 3.78
CA HIS A 186 15.35 6.62 4.52
C HIS A 186 13.83 6.41 4.39
N LEU A 187 13.11 6.68 5.48
CA LEU A 187 11.65 6.72 5.51
C LEU A 187 11.22 8.09 6.06
N ASN A 188 10.37 8.78 5.32
CA ASN A 188 9.74 10.01 5.77
C ASN A 188 8.23 9.80 5.88
N ARG A 189 7.62 10.25 6.99
CA ARG A 189 6.18 10.19 7.23
C ARG A 189 5.68 11.58 7.57
N THR A 190 4.62 11.99 6.89
CA THR A 190 3.93 13.25 7.16
C THR A 190 2.43 13.00 7.28
N HIS A 191 1.75 13.81 8.08
CA HIS A 191 0.30 13.77 8.20
C HIS A 191 -0.29 14.90 7.36
N MET A 192 -1.06 14.53 6.33
CA MET A 192 -1.75 15.47 5.45
C MET A 192 -3.25 15.42 5.73
N LYS A 193 -3.87 16.60 5.89
CA LYS A 193 -5.32 16.73 6.04
C LYS A 193 -5.96 16.70 4.65
N GLY A 194 -6.29 15.51 4.16
CA GLY A 194 -6.95 15.31 2.87
C GLY A 194 -7.36 13.86 2.63
N ASN A 195 -8.19 13.64 1.61
CA ASN A 195 -8.59 12.29 1.22
C ASN A 195 -7.43 11.56 0.54
N TRP A 196 -7.22 10.28 0.87
CA TRP A 196 -6.14 9.46 0.31
C TRP A 196 -6.19 9.38 -1.23
N LYS A 197 -7.40 9.36 -1.82
CA LYS A 197 -7.59 9.32 -3.27
C LYS A 197 -7.07 10.57 -3.96
N ALA A 198 -7.25 11.75 -3.37
CA ALA A 198 -6.77 12.99 -3.97
C ALA A 198 -5.23 13.00 -4.09
N TRP A 199 -4.54 12.50 -3.06
CA TRP A 199 -3.10 12.32 -3.10
C TRP A 199 -2.67 11.28 -4.15
N PHE A 200 -3.32 10.11 -4.13
CA PHE A 200 -2.99 9.02 -5.04
C PHE A 200 -3.24 9.38 -6.51
N LEU A 201 -4.44 9.88 -6.84
CA LEU A 201 -4.85 10.18 -8.21
C LEU A 201 -4.04 11.31 -8.84
N THR A 202 -3.57 12.28 -8.05
CA THR A 202 -2.65 13.31 -8.56
C THR A 202 -1.37 12.67 -9.11
N ASN A 203 -0.86 11.61 -8.47
CA ASN A 203 0.30 10.86 -8.95
C ASN A 203 -0.02 9.89 -10.12
N CYS A 204 -1.29 9.76 -10.50
CA CYS A 204 -1.73 9.00 -11.67
C CYS A 204 -2.09 9.91 -12.86
N ASP A 205 -2.03 11.23 -12.69
CA ASP A 205 -2.29 12.21 -13.74
C ASP A 205 -0.97 12.91 -14.12
N SER A 206 -0.55 12.81 -15.38
CA SER A 206 0.63 13.54 -15.84
C SER A 206 0.34 15.01 -16.13
N TYR A 207 -0.91 15.41 -16.38
CA TYR A 207 -1.26 16.79 -16.72
C TYR A 207 -0.87 17.77 -15.61
N HIS A 208 -1.05 17.40 -14.33
CA HIS A 208 -0.60 18.25 -13.23
C HIS A 208 0.92 18.47 -13.23
N GLU A 209 1.72 17.47 -13.62
CA GLU A 209 3.19 17.58 -13.69
C GLU A 209 3.61 18.68 -14.67
N TRP A 210 2.94 18.73 -15.84
CA TRP A 210 3.11 19.80 -16.82
C TRP A 210 2.74 21.17 -16.27
N GLY A 211 1.79 21.24 -15.34
CA GLY A 211 1.34 22.47 -14.69
C GLY A 211 2.31 23.06 -13.66
N HIS A 212 3.29 22.30 -13.16
CA HIS A 212 4.24 22.81 -12.17
C HIS A 212 5.13 23.91 -12.76
N GLN A 213 4.90 25.17 -12.35
CA GLN A 213 5.64 26.34 -12.83
C GLN A 213 7.15 26.19 -12.61
N VAL A 214 7.56 25.66 -11.46
CA VAL A 214 8.98 25.41 -11.15
C VAL A 214 9.57 24.44 -12.18
N ASN A 215 8.96 23.26 -12.38
CA ASN A 215 9.43 22.27 -13.36
C ASN A 215 9.51 22.83 -14.80
N ARG A 216 8.53 23.67 -15.18
CA ARG A 216 8.52 24.37 -16.48
C ARG A 216 9.63 25.42 -16.60
N SER A 217 9.93 26.13 -15.51
CA SER A 217 10.94 27.19 -15.49
C SER A 217 12.37 26.65 -15.36
N THR A 218 12.55 25.52 -14.70
CA THR A 218 13.87 24.93 -14.46
C THR A 218 14.26 23.89 -15.50
N ASN A 219 13.29 23.39 -16.30
CA ASN A 219 13.44 22.24 -17.21
C ASN A 219 14.20 21.11 -16.52
N LEU A 220 13.50 20.10 -15.98
CA LEU A 220 14.14 18.81 -15.68
C LEU A 220 14.93 18.42 -16.94
N THR A 221 16.26 18.52 -16.89
CA THR A 221 17.21 18.59 -18.02
C THR A 221 17.33 17.28 -18.81
N SER A 222 16.33 16.42 -18.72
CA SER A 222 16.22 15.20 -19.50
C SER A 222 15.81 15.55 -20.93
N PRO A 223 16.63 15.24 -21.95
CA PRO A 223 16.35 15.54 -23.35
C PRO A 223 14.98 15.03 -23.84
N ASP A 224 14.49 13.93 -23.25
CA ASP A 224 13.24 13.27 -23.65
C ASP A 224 12.08 13.53 -22.67
N TYR A 225 12.16 14.57 -21.83
CA TYR A 225 11.11 14.83 -20.83
C TYR A 225 9.72 14.97 -21.46
N HIS A 226 9.65 15.56 -22.66
CA HIS A 226 8.41 15.80 -23.41
C HIS A 226 7.97 14.65 -24.33
N ASP A 227 8.81 13.61 -24.53
CA ASP A 227 8.58 12.53 -25.49
C ASP A 227 8.02 11.24 -24.85
N ARG A 228 7.50 11.31 -23.62
CA ARG A 228 7.00 10.14 -22.89
C ARG A 228 5.68 9.63 -23.50
N PRO A 229 5.61 8.39 -24.02
CA PRO A 229 4.35 7.75 -24.39
C PRO A 229 3.57 7.33 -23.13
N TRP A 230 2.24 7.32 -23.21
CA TRP A 230 1.36 7.03 -22.07
C TRP A 230 0.46 5.82 -22.37
N ARG A 231 0.41 4.86 -21.45
CA ARG A 231 -0.68 3.87 -21.40
C ARG A 231 -1.36 3.95 -20.04
N LEU A 232 -2.55 4.54 -20.05
CA LEU A 232 -3.52 4.41 -18.98
C LEU A 232 -4.43 3.24 -19.36
N ASN A 233 -4.65 2.33 -18.40
CA ASN A 233 -5.60 1.22 -18.42
C ASN A 233 -5.05 -0.15 -18.81
N HIS A 234 -4.68 -0.94 -17.80
CA HIS A 234 -4.92 -2.37 -17.80
C HIS A 234 -6.32 -2.67 -17.21
N ALA A 235 -6.93 -3.79 -17.60
CA ALA A 235 -8.28 -4.18 -17.17
C ALA A 235 -8.46 -4.31 -15.63
N GLN A 236 -7.35 -4.31 -14.87
CA GLN A 236 -7.32 -4.45 -13.42
C GLN A 236 -7.08 -3.12 -12.68
N GLY A 237 -7.14 -1.97 -13.38
CA GLY A 237 -7.02 -0.64 -12.76
C GLY A 237 -5.59 -0.16 -12.50
N HIS A 238 -4.58 -0.91 -12.93
CA HIS A 238 -3.18 -0.46 -12.89
C HIS A 238 -2.80 0.30 -14.17
N GLY A 239 -1.88 1.25 -14.05
CA GLY A 239 -1.29 1.99 -15.18
C GLY A 239 0.21 2.12 -15.01
N TYR A 240 0.96 2.22 -16.12
CA TYR A 240 2.40 2.50 -16.08
C TYR A 240 2.83 3.36 -17.27
N THR A 241 3.93 4.10 -17.09
CA THR A 241 4.54 4.90 -18.14
C THR A 241 5.54 4.05 -18.92
N ALA A 242 5.25 3.74 -20.18
CA ALA A 242 6.09 2.91 -21.04
C ALA A 242 6.81 3.77 -22.08
N ARG A 243 8.14 3.66 -22.18
CA ARG A 243 8.94 4.45 -23.14
C ARG A 243 8.89 3.96 -24.59
N LYS A 244 8.28 2.80 -24.89
CA LYS A 244 8.08 2.26 -26.25
C LYS A 244 7.31 0.95 -26.16
N LEU A 245 6.01 1.00 -26.40
CA LEU A 245 5.19 -0.13 -26.83
C LEU A 245 4.15 0.46 -27.78
N ASP A 246 4.62 0.70 -29.00
CA ASP A 246 3.86 0.81 -30.25
C ASP A 246 2.49 1.49 -30.10
N ASN A 247 2.53 2.82 -30.10
CA ASN A 247 1.68 3.71 -30.89
C ASN A 247 2.02 5.18 -30.56
N GLU A 248 1.95 6.02 -31.58
CA GLU A 248 2.49 7.39 -31.69
C GLU A 248 2.42 8.28 -30.42
N PRO A 249 3.47 9.06 -30.12
CA PRO A 249 3.49 9.98 -28.98
C PRO A 249 2.40 11.06 -29.10
N PHE A 250 1.88 11.49 -27.96
CA PHE A 250 1.00 12.66 -27.87
C PHE A 250 1.80 13.93 -28.18
N VAL A 251 1.67 14.46 -29.40
CA VAL A 251 2.39 15.67 -29.84
C VAL A 251 1.64 16.93 -29.42
N VAL A 252 2.14 17.63 -28.40
CA VAL A 252 1.64 18.97 -28.03
C VAL A 252 2.14 20.00 -29.04
N GLN A 253 1.21 20.69 -29.72
CA GLN A 253 1.57 21.77 -30.64
C GLN A 253 1.80 23.10 -29.90
N TYR A 254 3.05 23.38 -29.56
CA TYR A 254 3.48 24.61 -28.86
C TYR A 254 3.25 25.91 -29.65
N LYS A 255 2.89 25.85 -30.94
CA LYS A 255 2.65 27.04 -31.78
C LYS A 255 1.52 27.94 -31.26
N ASN A 256 0.65 27.42 -30.39
CA ASN A 256 -0.47 28.14 -29.82
C ASN A 256 -0.30 28.53 -28.34
N TYR A 257 0.85 28.23 -27.73
CA TYR A 257 1.12 28.58 -26.33
C TYR A 257 1.75 29.97 -26.26
N LYS A 258 0.95 30.99 -25.90
CA LYS A 258 1.48 32.28 -25.44
C LYS A 258 1.67 32.14 -23.92
N GLY A 259 2.91 32.26 -23.48
CA GLY A 259 3.38 31.96 -22.12
C GLY A 259 2.65 32.67 -20.99
#